data_AF-A0AAU7BGZ6-F1
#
_entry.id   AF-A0AAU7BGZ6-F1
#
_cell.length_a   1.000
_cell.length_b   1.000
_cell.length_c   1.000
_cell.angle_alpha   90.00
_cell.angle_beta   90.00
_cell.angle_gamma   90.00
#
_symmetry.space_group_name_H-M   'P 1'
#
loop_
_entity.id
_entity.type
_entity.pdbx_description
1 polymer ?
#
loop_
_entity_poly.entity_id
_entity_poly.type
_entity_poly.pdbx_seq_one_letter_code
_entity_poly.pdbx_strand_id
1 'polypeptide(L)' 'MGGDGSLCKAASEPDPQGTPMAELKHAIHNQQLEQYRLVLQACNGNLSAAARQLGISRPQLAYRLKAHGQG' A
#
# COMPACT_ATOMS: atom_id res chain seq x y z
N MET A 1 32.22 9.58 -26.96
CA MET A 1 31.19 10.22 -26.11
C MET A 1 30.50 9.08 -25.38
N GLY A 2 30.81 8.90 -24.09
CA GLY A 2 30.47 7.71 -23.32
C GLY A 2 29.16 7.83 -22.53
N GLY A 3 28.82 6.76 -21.82
CA GLY A 3 27.76 6.75 -20.80
C GLY A 3 26.92 5.48 -20.83
N ASP A 4 27.49 4.36 -20.38
CA ASP A 4 26.76 3.18 -19.94
C ASP A 4 25.78 3.57 -18.82
N GLY A 5 24.49 3.48 -19.12
CA GLY A 5 23.41 3.71 -18.16
C GLY A 5 23.35 2.57 -17.16
N SER A 6 24.27 2.59 -16.19
CA SER A 6 24.37 1.64 -15.10
C SER A 6 23.08 1.63 -14.28
N LEU A 7 22.49 0.44 -14.17
CA LEU A 7 21.35 0.12 -13.33
C LEU A 7 21.75 0.20 -11.85
N CYS A 8 21.53 1.35 -11.22
CA CYS A 8 21.57 1.44 -9.77
C CYS A 8 20.19 1.08 -9.20
N LYS A 9 20.01 -0.22 -8.96
CA LYS A 9 19.02 -0.76 -8.03
C LYS A 9 19.39 -0.22 -6.65
N ALA A 10 18.82 0.93 -6.29
CA ALA A 10 18.87 1.44 -4.93
C ALA A 10 18.04 0.50 -4.06
N ALA A 11 18.68 -0.56 -3.58
CA ALA A 11 18.31 -1.14 -2.31
C ALA A 11 18.43 0.01 -1.31
N SER A 12 17.30 0.61 -0.95
CA SER A 12 17.23 1.53 0.17
C SER A 12 17.69 0.73 1.39
N GLU A 13 18.96 0.94 1.76
CA GLU A 13 19.52 0.45 3.00
C GLU A 13 18.61 0.94 4.13
N PRO A 14 18.06 0.06 4.98
CA PRO A 14 17.25 0.50 6.10
C PRO A 14 18.20 1.18 7.09
N ASP A 15 18.10 2.50 7.19
CA ASP A 15 18.68 3.27 8.27
C ASP A 15 18.22 2.64 9.61
N PRO A 16 19.15 2.18 10.47
CA PRO A 16 18.81 1.40 11.66
C PRO A 16 18.10 2.23 12.74
N GLN A 17 17.82 3.51 12.49
CA GLN A 17 17.07 4.39 13.39
C GLN A 17 15.83 4.92 12.66
N GLY A 18 14.87 4.03 12.41
CA GLY A 18 13.55 4.42 11.94
C GLY A 18 13.00 5.54 12.82
N THR A 19 12.84 6.74 12.26
CA THR A 19 12.27 7.85 13.04
C THR A 19 10.91 7.40 13.59
N PRO A 20 10.54 7.74 14.83
CA PRO A 20 9.29 7.28 15.44
C PRO A 20 8.05 7.64 14.60
N MET A 21 8.15 8.70 13.79
CA MET A 21 7.14 9.11 12.82
C MET A 21 7.00 8.12 11.65
N ALA A 22 8.09 7.54 11.16
CA ALA A 22 8.07 6.53 10.10
C ALA A 22 7.42 5.23 10.59
N GLU A 23 7.75 4.79 11.80
CA GLU A 23 7.11 3.63 12.43
C GLU A 23 5.61 3.85 12.61
N LEU A 24 5.22 5.03 13.12
CA LEU A 24 3.80 5.39 13.28
C LEU A 24 3.06 5.39 11.93
N LYS A 25 3.66 5.96 10.89
CA LYS A 25 3.07 5.95 9.53
C LYS A 25 2.87 4.52 9.03
N HIS A 26 3.84 3.64 9.23
CA HIS A 26 3.71 2.23 8.85
C HIS A 26 2.61 1.52 9.64
N ALA A 27 2.51 1.76 10.95
CA ALA A 27 1.47 1.15 11.78
C ALA A 27 0.06 1.59 11.34
N ILE A 28 -0.15 2.89 11.14
CA ILE A 28 -1.43 3.42 10.65
C ILE A 28 -1.79 2.82 9.30
N HIS A 29 -0.82 2.75 8.39
CA HIS A 29 -1.04 2.21 7.06
C HIS A 29 -1.39 0.71 7.08
N ASN A 30 -0.71 -0.09 7.91
CA ASN A 30 -1.03 -1.50 8.09
C ASN A 30 -2.45 -1.69 8.65
N GLN A 31 -2.85 -0.85 9.61
CA GLN A 31 -4.21 -0.88 10.15
C GLN A 31 -5.26 -0.53 9.10
N GLN A 32 -5.00 0.48 8.24
CA GLN A 32 -5.89 0.84 7.14
C GLN A 32 -6.06 -0.30 6.13
N LEU A 33 -4.97 -1.00 5.80
CA LEU A 33 -5.03 -2.15 4.89
C LEU A 33 -5.87 -3.28 5.45
N GLU A 34 -5.74 -3.55 6.75
CA GLU A 34 -6.57 -4.56 7.41
C GLU A 34 -8.05 -4.20 7.36
N GLN A 35 -8.39 -2.92 7.58
CA GLN A 35 -9.76 -2.43 7.41
C GLN A 35 -10.27 -2.62 5.97
N TYR A 36 -9.45 -2.37 4.95
CA TYR A 36 -9.84 -2.59 3.56
C TYR A 36 -10.13 -4.06 3.28
N ARG A 37 -9.32 -4.98 3.83
CA ARG A 37 -9.53 -6.42 3.69
C ARG A 37 -10.83 -6.87 4.35
N LEU A 38 -11.08 -6.43 5.58
CA LEU A 38 -12.30 -6.78 6.32
C LEU A 38 -13.55 -6.32 5.58
N VAL A 39 -13.56 -5.09 5.07
CA VAL A 39 -14.70 -4.55 4.31
C VAL A 39 -14.87 -5.27 2.97
N LEU A 40 -13.77 -5.58 2.28
CA LEU A 40 -13.83 -6.33 1.04
C LEU A 40 -14.38 -7.75 1.25
N GLN A 41 -13.96 -8.42 2.33
CA GLN A 41 -14.47 -9.73 2.72
C GLN A 41 -15.96 -9.67 3.09
N ALA A 42 -16.37 -8.67 3.88
CA ALA A 42 -17.79 -8.44 4.22
C ALA A 42 -18.66 -8.16 2.99
N CYS A 43 -18.06 -7.60 1.93
CA CYS A 43 -18.68 -7.37 0.63
C CYS A 43 -18.54 -8.56 -0.35
N ASN A 44 -18.14 -9.75 0.12
CA ASN A 44 -17.92 -10.94 -0.72
C ASN A 44 -16.95 -10.70 -1.90
N GLY A 45 -15.89 -9.91 -1.69
CA GLY A 45 -14.93 -9.56 -2.75
C GLY A 45 -15.42 -8.47 -3.71
N ASN A 46 -16.62 -7.89 -3.50
CA ASN A 46 -17.13 -6.83 -4.33
C ASN A 46 -16.41 -5.51 -4.04
N LEU A 47 -15.42 -5.21 -4.89
CA LEU A 47 -14.56 -4.05 -4.76
C LEU A 47 -15.33 -2.72 -4.88
N SER A 48 -16.41 -2.66 -5.66
CA SER A 48 -17.26 -1.47 -5.78
C SER A 48 -18.07 -1.21 -4.52
N ALA A 49 -18.64 -2.27 -3.93
CA ALA A 49 -19.41 -2.15 -2.69
C ALA A 49 -18.50 -1.78 -1.51
N ALA A 50 -17.33 -2.43 -1.42
CA ALA A 50 -16.33 -2.15 -0.40
C ALA A 50 -15.82 -0.70 -0.46
N ALA A 51 -15.50 -0.20 -1.66
CA ALA A 51 -15.06 1.18 -1.84
C ALA A 51 -16.11 2.20 -1.40
N ARG A 52 -17.39 1.93 -1.70
CA ARG A 52 -18.53 2.77 -1.24
C ARG A 52 -18.64 2.78 0.28
N GLN A 53 -18.49 1.61 0.94
CA GLN A 53 -18.50 1.54 2.41
C GLN A 53 -17.32 2.26 3.05
N LEU A 54 -16.15 2.22 2.40
CA LEU A 54 -14.93 2.90 2.86
C LEU A 54 -14.87 4.39 2.52
N GLY A 55 -15.83 4.92 1.75
CA GLY A 55 -15.85 6.32 1.32
C GLY A 55 -14.72 6.70 0.35
N ILE A 56 -14.14 5.74 -0.38
CA ILE A 56 -13.08 5.97 -1.36
C ILE A 56 -13.49 5.48 -2.74
N SER A 57 -12.73 5.86 -3.77
CA SER A 57 -13.00 5.38 -5.13
C SER A 57 -12.56 3.92 -5.33
N ARG A 58 -13.27 3.18 -6.17
CA ARG A 58 -12.89 1.81 -6.58
C ARG A 58 -11.43 1.70 -7.08
N PRO A 59 -10.93 2.58 -7.99
CA PRO A 59 -9.53 2.50 -8.44
C PRO A 59 -8.53 2.78 -7.31
N GLN A 60 -8.84 3.67 -6.36
CA GLN A 60 -7.98 3.88 -5.19
C GLN A 60 -7.92 2.64 -4.30
N LEU A 61 -9.06 1.98 -4.03
CA LEU A 61 -9.09 0.74 -3.26
C LEU A 61 -8.27 -0.35 -3.97
N ALA A 62 -8.45 -0.53 -5.28
CA ALA A 62 -7.70 -1.51 -6.06
C ALA A 62 -6.19 -1.23 -6.03
N TYR A 63 -5.78 0.02 -6.22
CA TYR A 63 -4.38 0.41 -6.16
C TYR A 63 -3.76 0.12 -4.79
N ARG A 64 -4.48 0.49 -3.70
CA ARG A 64 -4.02 0.26 -2.33
C ARG A 64 -3.90 -1.22 -1.99
N LEU A 65 -4.79 -2.07 -2.49
CA LEU A 65 -4.68 -3.53 -2.27
C LEU A 65 -3.56 -4.15 -3.13
N LYS A 66 -3.41 -3.70 -4.39
CA LYS A 66 -2.39 -4.20 -5.31
C LYS A 66 -0.98 -3.86 -4.87
N ALA A 67 -0.76 -2.65 -4.36
CA ALA A 67 0.55 -2.23 -3.84
C ALA A 67 1.06 -3.12 -2.69
N HIS A 68 0.16 -3.88 -2.05
CA HIS A 68 0.46 -4.79 -0.94
C HIS A 68 0.32 -6.28 -1.30
N GLY A 69 0.32 -6.61 -2.60
CA GLY A 69 0.40 -8.00 -3.06
C GLY A 69 -0.93 -8.71 -3.31
N GLN A 70 -2.05 -7.98 -3.41
CA GLN A 70 -3.31 -8.55 -3.90
C GLN A 70 -3.84 -7.76 -5.10
N GLY A 71 -3.45 -8.23 -6.28
CA GLY A 71 -3.99 -7.84 -7.57
C GLY A 71 -4.15 -9.06 -8.46
#